data_AF-A0A5C8BM73-F1
#
_entry.id   AF-A0A5C8BM73-F1
#
_cell.length_a   1.000
_cell.length_b   1.000
_cell.length_c   1.000
_cell.angle_alpha   90.00
_cell.angle_beta   90.00
_cell.angle_gamma   90.00
#
_symmetry.space_group_name_H-M   'P 1'
#
loop_
_entity.id
_entity.type
_entity.pdbx_description
1 polymer ?
#
loop_
_entity_poly.entity_id
_entity_poly.type
_entity_poly.pdbx_seq_one_letter_code
_entity_poly.pdbx_strand_id
1 'polypeptide(L)'
;RDIHSVVHQHLGEGEKPSPPSLPRMPDETDDGRPLAQYGSSTIGRFKTLYRRGLAVRYGRRMQTISGVHYNLSFPDQLFVVLQQHESNPELKQLSPQDYRSHRYFGLIRNFIRLTPLVMYLLGASPSVCRCFLTGREHHLQPLVKGTLYLPEATALRMGRLGYQNSAQKELGIHYNDLHDYLEGLQKAVHTPYPEFTNLGLDDENGEPIQINDHVLQIENEYYSLVRPKQVPQAGETPSQALKNRGVGYVELRAVDVNPYSAIGIDEISAGFLESLALYCLLNDSPDLFADEQEQIDHNQTEVVNRGRAVDAKIIEGETIVSLHDWAQRHLNAIQDCATLLDQMDGSQLYSEAIQVMQQRLDHVENTLSAHVIKDTLDNGGTWSFGSMMAQLHVNSYDQHPLSVERQQYFAELAQRSVQKQAQLEQDNDISFEQYLAQYR
;
A
#
# COMPACT_ATOMS: atom_id res chain seq x y z
N ARG A 1 -9.19 -6.96 -14.51
CA ARG A 1 -10.29 -7.96 -14.54
C ARG A 1 -9.78 -9.31 -15.03
N ASP A 2 -9.18 -9.40 -16.23
CA ASP A 2 -8.70 -10.67 -16.80
C ASP A 2 -7.86 -11.55 -15.86
N ILE A 3 -6.89 -10.96 -15.14
CA ILE A 3 -6.06 -11.72 -14.18
C ILE A 3 -6.93 -12.37 -13.10
N HIS A 4 -7.95 -11.67 -12.58
CA HIS A 4 -8.85 -12.24 -11.58
C HIS A 4 -9.71 -13.37 -12.18
N SER A 5 -10.22 -13.21 -13.40
CA SER A 5 -10.96 -14.28 -14.09
C SER A 5 -10.10 -15.51 -14.35
N VAL A 6 -8.85 -15.33 -14.82
CA VAL A 6 -7.92 -16.46 -15.02
C VAL A 6 -7.62 -17.17 -13.71
N VAL A 7 -7.28 -16.41 -12.66
CA VAL A 7 -6.98 -16.99 -11.35
C VAL A 7 -8.20 -17.75 -10.83
N HIS A 8 -9.39 -17.16 -10.89
CA HIS A 8 -10.62 -17.81 -10.45
C HIS A 8 -10.86 -19.16 -11.14
N GLN A 9 -10.65 -19.24 -12.46
CA GLN A 9 -10.79 -20.48 -13.24
C GLN A 9 -9.81 -21.60 -12.84
N HIS A 10 -8.73 -21.28 -12.11
CA HIS A 10 -7.68 -22.21 -11.72
C HIS A 10 -7.53 -22.39 -10.20
N LEU A 11 -8.40 -21.76 -9.39
CA LEU A 11 -8.45 -21.98 -7.95
C LEU A 11 -9.02 -23.37 -7.62
N GLY A 12 -8.68 -23.90 -6.44
CA GLY A 12 -9.23 -25.16 -5.97
C GLY A 12 -10.74 -25.12 -5.77
N GLU A 13 -11.40 -26.28 -5.74
CA GLU A 13 -12.85 -26.36 -5.55
C GLU A 13 -13.26 -25.65 -4.24
N GLY A 14 -14.14 -24.65 -4.35
CA GLY A 14 -14.63 -23.85 -3.23
C GLY A 14 -13.74 -22.68 -2.79
N GLU A 15 -12.53 -22.54 -3.35
CA GLU A 15 -11.65 -21.41 -3.05
C GLU A 15 -12.11 -20.13 -3.78
N LYS A 16 -12.04 -18.99 -3.06
CA LYS A 16 -12.43 -17.68 -3.59
C LYS A 16 -11.48 -16.60 -3.05
N PRO A 17 -11.15 -15.57 -3.84
CA PRO A 17 -10.44 -14.40 -3.32
C PRO A 17 -11.23 -13.74 -2.20
N SER A 18 -10.57 -13.39 -1.10
CA SER A 18 -11.18 -12.64 0.01
C SER A 18 -11.33 -11.16 -0.35
N PRO A 19 -12.54 -10.58 -0.36
CA PRO A 19 -12.73 -9.17 -0.75
C PRO A 19 -12.29 -8.12 0.29
N PRO A 20 -12.51 -8.27 1.61
CA PRO A 20 -12.10 -7.26 2.58
C PRO A 20 -10.59 -7.23 2.82
N SER A 21 -10.05 -6.03 3.08
CA SER A 21 -8.63 -5.80 3.44
C SER A 21 -8.18 -6.55 4.72
N LEU A 22 -9.09 -6.73 5.67
CA LEU A 22 -8.82 -7.40 6.95
C LEU A 22 -9.47 -8.80 6.94
N PRO A 23 -8.68 -9.88 6.91
CA PRO A 23 -9.21 -11.23 6.75
C PRO A 23 -9.81 -11.77 8.06
N ARG A 24 -10.64 -12.81 7.91
CA ARG A 24 -11.01 -13.68 9.03
C ARG A 24 -9.92 -14.74 9.21
N MET A 25 -9.57 -15.00 10.47
CA MET A 25 -8.59 -16.01 10.87
C MET A 25 -9.27 -17.08 11.73
N PRO A 26 -9.56 -18.27 11.20
CA PRO A 26 -10.22 -19.32 11.98
C PRO A 26 -9.29 -19.96 13.03
N ASP A 27 -7.97 -19.96 12.79
CA ASP A 27 -7.01 -20.63 13.67
C ASP A 27 -6.62 -19.76 14.87
N GLU A 28 -6.54 -20.38 16.05
CA GLU A 28 -6.11 -19.71 17.28
C GLU A 28 -4.60 -19.42 17.32
N THR A 29 -3.79 -20.18 16.57
CA THR A 29 -2.33 -20.01 16.50
C THR A 29 -1.85 -19.48 15.15
N ASP A 30 -0.62 -18.99 15.11
CA ASP A 30 -0.03 -18.44 13.89
C ASP A 30 0.62 -19.49 12.98
N ASP A 31 0.99 -20.64 13.53
CA ASP A 31 1.90 -21.60 12.90
C ASP A 31 1.28 -22.40 11.74
N GLY A 32 -0.04 -22.53 11.71
CA GLY A 32 -0.76 -23.27 10.68
C GLY A 32 -0.78 -22.61 9.30
N ARG A 33 -0.36 -21.34 9.17
CA ARG A 33 -0.43 -20.59 7.90
C ARG A 33 0.82 -20.75 7.05
N PRO A 34 0.76 -21.44 5.90
CA PRO A 34 1.95 -21.67 5.09
C PRO A 34 2.54 -20.35 4.58
N LEU A 35 3.87 -20.26 4.58
CA LEU A 35 4.58 -19.19 3.91
C LEU A 35 4.53 -19.42 2.40
N ALA A 36 4.54 -18.35 1.61
CA ALA A 36 4.65 -18.49 0.16
C ALA A 36 5.94 -19.21 -0.22
N GLN A 37 5.83 -20.23 -1.07
CA GLN A 37 6.92 -21.07 -1.54
C GLN A 37 7.35 -20.64 -2.95
N TYR A 38 8.66 -20.51 -3.16
CA TYR A 38 9.24 -20.06 -4.44
C TYR A 38 10.25 -21.06 -5.02
N GLY A 39 10.14 -22.35 -4.68
CA GLY A 39 11.02 -23.41 -5.16
C GLY A 39 12.37 -23.45 -4.47
N SER A 40 13.33 -24.15 -5.08
CA SER A 40 14.65 -24.45 -4.49
C SER A 40 15.78 -23.52 -4.93
N SER A 41 15.53 -22.63 -5.91
CA SER A 41 16.53 -21.66 -6.37
C SER A 41 16.99 -20.76 -5.21
N THR A 42 18.23 -20.28 -5.26
CA THR A 42 18.80 -19.39 -4.24
C THR A 42 17.90 -18.17 -3.97
N ILE A 43 17.42 -17.52 -5.03
CA ILE A 43 16.49 -16.38 -4.91
C ILE A 43 15.11 -16.79 -4.38
N GLY A 44 14.63 -17.98 -4.72
CA GLY A 44 13.36 -18.52 -4.22
C GLY A 44 13.40 -18.83 -2.73
N ARG A 45 14.46 -19.51 -2.28
CA ARG A 45 14.74 -19.74 -0.86
C ARG A 45 14.88 -18.43 -0.09
N PHE A 46 15.58 -17.44 -0.65
CA PHE A 46 15.72 -16.11 -0.03
C PHE A 46 14.38 -15.40 0.16
N LYS A 47 13.49 -15.43 -0.84
CA LYS A 47 12.14 -14.85 -0.73
C LYS A 47 11.25 -15.55 0.30
N THR A 48 11.46 -16.85 0.49
CA THR A 48 10.76 -17.65 1.50
C THR A 48 11.30 -17.34 2.89
N LEU A 49 12.62 -17.25 3.05
CA LEU A 49 13.30 -16.86 4.29
C LEU A 49 12.91 -15.45 4.73
N TYR A 50 12.85 -14.50 3.79
CA TYR A 50 12.34 -13.15 4.08
C TYR A 50 10.96 -13.17 4.75
N ARG A 51 10.02 -13.98 4.23
CA ARG A 51 8.67 -14.14 4.78
C ARG A 51 8.68 -14.87 6.13
N ARG A 52 9.61 -15.79 6.34
CA ARG A 52 9.83 -16.42 7.65
C ARG A 52 10.28 -15.38 8.67
N GLY A 53 11.22 -14.51 8.30
CA GLY A 53 11.64 -13.41 9.15
C GLY A 53 10.50 -12.44 9.48
N LEU A 54 9.66 -12.07 8.49
CA LEU A 54 8.46 -11.26 8.76
C LEU A 54 7.48 -11.96 9.72
N ALA A 55 7.33 -13.28 9.59
CA ALA A 55 6.47 -14.06 10.49
C ALA A 55 7.01 -14.10 11.92
N VAL A 56 8.32 -14.24 12.08
CA VAL A 56 8.98 -14.26 13.40
C VAL A 56 8.98 -12.87 14.05
N ARG A 57 9.22 -11.81 13.26
CA ARG A 57 9.26 -10.42 13.76
C ARG A 57 7.88 -9.85 14.07
N TYR A 58 6.87 -10.14 13.24
CA TYR A 58 5.58 -9.42 13.26
C TYR A 58 4.34 -10.32 13.42
N GLY A 59 4.52 -11.63 13.44
CA GLY A 59 3.44 -12.61 13.39
C GLY A 59 2.87 -12.78 11.98
N ARG A 60 2.31 -13.96 11.71
CA ARG A 60 1.74 -14.29 10.38
C ARG A 60 0.42 -13.58 10.13
N ARG A 61 -0.32 -13.16 11.16
CA ARG A 61 -1.64 -12.51 10.98
C ARG A 61 -1.54 -11.19 10.24
N MET A 62 -0.63 -10.33 10.66
CA MET A 62 -0.46 -9.00 10.06
C MET A 62 -0.11 -9.10 8.57
N GLN A 63 0.64 -10.13 8.18
CA GLN A 63 1.07 -10.39 6.80
C GLN A 63 -0.09 -10.80 5.86
N THR A 64 -1.27 -11.11 6.40
CA THR A 64 -2.46 -11.46 5.60
C THR A 64 -3.38 -10.27 5.32
N ILE A 65 -3.06 -9.09 5.86
CA ILE A 65 -3.75 -7.86 5.48
C ILE A 65 -3.45 -7.57 4.00
N SER A 66 -4.49 -7.33 3.21
CA SER A 66 -4.36 -6.92 1.81
C SER A 66 -4.68 -5.45 1.62
N GLY A 67 -4.13 -4.85 0.58
CA GLY A 67 -4.43 -3.49 0.14
C GLY A 67 -4.15 -3.35 -1.35
N VAL A 68 -4.45 -2.17 -1.89
CA VAL A 68 -4.16 -1.84 -3.28
C VAL A 68 -2.95 -0.91 -3.32
N HIS A 69 -1.99 -1.20 -4.20
CA HIS A 69 -0.92 -0.28 -4.52
C HIS A 69 -1.18 0.32 -5.89
N TYR A 70 -1.31 1.64 -5.95
CA TYR A 70 -1.53 2.38 -7.19
C TYR A 70 -0.19 2.94 -7.68
N ASN A 71 0.29 2.43 -8.81
CA ASN A 71 1.58 2.85 -9.39
C ASN A 71 1.32 3.84 -10.52
N LEU A 72 1.93 5.03 -10.45
CA LEU A 72 1.74 6.06 -11.47
C LEU A 72 3.06 6.78 -11.76
N SER A 73 3.19 7.22 -13.01
CA SER A 73 4.28 8.07 -13.49
C SER A 73 3.74 9.12 -14.44
N PHE A 74 4.33 10.30 -14.41
CA PHE A 74 4.04 11.35 -15.39
C PHE A 74 4.99 11.25 -16.59
N PRO A 75 4.56 11.69 -17.79
CA PRO A 75 5.41 11.68 -18.97
C PRO A 75 6.64 12.59 -18.78
N ASP A 76 7.80 12.18 -19.27
CA ASP A 76 9.05 12.95 -19.14
C ASP A 76 8.93 14.39 -19.69
N GLN A 77 8.10 14.58 -20.72
CA GLN A 77 7.82 15.89 -21.32
C GLN A 77 7.24 16.90 -20.31
N LEU A 78 6.43 16.45 -19.35
CA LEU A 78 5.88 17.31 -18.31
C LEU A 78 7.00 17.92 -17.47
N PHE A 79 7.97 17.10 -17.03
CA PHE A 79 9.10 17.55 -16.23
C PHE A 79 10.00 18.53 -17.00
N VAL A 80 10.19 18.31 -18.31
CA VAL A 80 10.93 19.26 -19.16
C VAL A 80 10.27 20.64 -19.16
N VAL A 81 8.94 20.70 -19.35
CA VAL A 81 8.20 21.97 -19.35
C VAL A 81 8.23 22.62 -17.97
N LEU A 82 7.99 21.86 -16.90
CA LEU A 82 8.08 22.36 -15.52
C LEU A 82 9.46 22.96 -15.23
N GLN A 83 10.55 22.28 -15.62
CA GLN A 83 11.91 22.76 -15.39
C GLN A 83 12.22 24.05 -16.16
N GLN A 84 11.73 24.18 -17.40
CA GLN A 84 11.92 25.40 -18.19
C GLN A 84 11.26 26.61 -17.55
N HIS A 85 10.10 26.41 -16.94
CA HIS A 85 9.32 27.42 -16.22
C HIS A 85 9.67 27.54 -14.73
N GLU A 86 10.67 26.79 -14.26
CA GLU A 86 11.13 26.85 -12.87
C GLU A 86 11.64 28.24 -12.52
N SER A 87 11.16 28.75 -11.38
CA SER A 87 11.50 30.09 -10.89
C SER A 87 12.74 30.07 -9.99
N ASN A 88 12.99 28.94 -9.30
CA ASN A 88 14.18 28.76 -8.48
C ASN A 88 15.40 28.46 -9.37
N PRO A 89 16.44 29.32 -9.39
CA PRO A 89 17.61 29.13 -10.24
C PRO A 89 18.38 27.83 -9.98
N GLU A 90 18.39 27.33 -8.74
CA GLU A 90 19.09 26.10 -8.36
C GLU A 90 18.35 24.88 -8.92
N LEU A 91 17.03 24.83 -8.73
CA LEU A 91 16.19 23.75 -9.26
C LEU A 91 16.22 23.73 -10.80
N LYS A 92 16.23 24.90 -11.43
CA LYS A 92 16.33 25.03 -12.89
C LYS A 92 17.63 24.49 -13.47
N GLN A 93 18.71 24.50 -12.70
CA GLN A 93 20.04 24.02 -13.11
C GLN A 93 20.27 22.53 -12.84
N LEU A 94 19.35 21.86 -12.15
CA LEU A 94 19.43 20.42 -11.92
C LEU A 94 19.50 19.65 -13.23
N SER A 95 20.10 18.46 -13.20
CA SER A 95 19.97 17.53 -14.33
C SER A 95 18.49 17.15 -14.51
N PRO A 96 18.05 16.76 -15.73
CA PRO A 96 16.67 16.32 -15.93
C PRO A 96 16.23 15.18 -14.98
N GLN A 97 17.17 14.28 -14.65
CA GLN A 97 16.94 13.18 -13.72
C GLN A 97 16.72 13.68 -12.28
N ASP A 98 17.55 14.62 -11.84
CA ASP A 98 17.48 15.16 -10.48
C ASP A 98 16.25 16.06 -10.31
N TYR A 99 15.91 16.85 -11.33
CA TYR A 99 14.69 17.65 -11.33
C TYR A 99 13.44 16.77 -11.25
N ARG A 100 13.38 15.69 -12.06
CA ARG A 100 12.29 14.72 -12.00
C ARG A 100 12.19 14.10 -10.60
N SER A 101 13.32 13.68 -10.03
CA SER A 101 13.35 13.11 -8.68
C SER A 101 12.89 14.12 -7.62
N HIS A 102 13.36 15.38 -7.71
CA HIS A 102 12.92 16.47 -6.84
C HIS A 102 11.41 16.69 -6.89
N ARG A 103 10.80 16.75 -8.09
CA ARG A 103 9.35 16.89 -8.24
C ARG A 103 8.59 15.69 -7.70
N TYR A 104 9.08 14.46 -7.88
CA TYR A 104 8.47 13.28 -7.28
C TYR A 104 8.57 13.27 -5.75
N PHE A 105 9.66 13.75 -5.15
CA PHE A 105 9.74 13.92 -3.69
C PHE A 105 8.79 15.00 -3.18
N GLY A 106 8.58 16.09 -3.95
CA GLY A 106 7.51 17.05 -3.69
C GLY A 106 6.12 16.41 -3.70
N LEU A 107 5.82 15.61 -4.73
CA LEU A 107 4.58 14.83 -4.79
C LEU A 107 4.42 13.95 -3.55
N ILE A 108 5.48 13.22 -3.18
CA ILE A 108 5.47 12.31 -2.03
C ILE A 108 5.14 13.04 -0.73
N ARG A 109 5.81 14.16 -0.43
CA ARG A 109 5.54 14.95 0.80
C ARG A 109 4.10 15.48 0.80
N ASN A 110 3.63 16.03 -0.31
CA ASN A 110 2.24 16.49 -0.44
C ASN A 110 1.23 15.34 -0.29
N PHE A 111 1.53 14.16 -0.83
CA PHE A 111 0.66 12.98 -0.65
C PHE A 111 0.64 12.50 0.80
N ILE A 112 1.78 12.54 1.51
CA ILE A 112 1.84 12.22 2.93
C ILE A 112 0.94 13.16 3.74
N ARG A 113 1.00 14.48 3.47
CA ARG A 113 0.11 15.49 4.06
C ARG A 113 -1.37 15.22 3.78
N LEU A 114 -1.68 14.76 2.58
CA LEU A 114 -3.05 14.50 2.13
C LEU A 114 -3.53 13.06 2.37
N THR A 115 -2.73 12.20 2.97
CA THR A 115 -3.13 10.81 3.23
C THR A 115 -4.43 10.70 4.06
N PRO A 116 -4.70 11.55 5.08
CA PRO A 116 -5.99 11.55 5.77
C PRO A 116 -7.19 11.70 4.82
N LEU A 117 -7.07 12.50 3.75
CA LEU A 117 -8.13 12.63 2.73
C LEU A 117 -8.42 11.31 2.03
N VAL A 118 -7.36 10.58 1.64
CA VAL A 118 -7.48 9.25 1.00
C VAL A 118 -8.12 8.25 1.95
N MET A 119 -7.71 8.22 3.22
CA MET A 119 -8.27 7.31 4.23
C MET A 119 -9.75 7.58 4.48
N TYR A 120 -10.17 8.86 4.49
CA TYR A 120 -11.58 9.22 4.63
C TYR A 120 -12.41 8.79 3.42
N LEU A 121 -11.97 9.15 2.21
CA LEU A 121 -12.75 8.98 0.98
C LEU A 121 -12.76 7.56 0.45
N LEU A 122 -11.63 6.84 0.55
CA LEU A 122 -11.44 5.49 0.00
C LEU A 122 -11.29 4.40 1.07
N GLY A 123 -11.31 4.75 2.36
CA GLY A 123 -11.22 3.79 3.45
C GLY A 123 -12.39 2.81 3.48
N ALA A 124 -12.08 1.51 3.53
CA ALA A 124 -13.06 0.44 3.45
C ALA A 124 -12.82 -0.68 4.48
N SER A 125 -12.09 -0.38 5.56
CA SER A 125 -11.80 -1.33 6.64
C SER A 125 -12.21 -0.82 8.04
N PRO A 126 -13.46 -0.41 8.27
CA PRO A 126 -13.91 0.11 9.58
C PRO A 126 -14.15 -0.99 10.63
N SER A 127 -14.19 -2.25 10.21
CA SER A 127 -14.46 -3.40 11.07
C SER A 127 -13.49 -4.55 10.80
N VAL A 128 -13.37 -5.45 11.77
CA VAL A 128 -12.43 -6.57 11.75
C VAL A 128 -12.99 -7.75 12.55
N CYS A 129 -12.59 -8.98 12.19
CA CYS A 129 -12.86 -10.14 13.03
C CYS A 129 -12.11 -10.04 14.36
N ARG A 130 -12.76 -10.35 15.49
CA ARG A 130 -12.12 -10.50 16.81
C ARG A 130 -10.93 -11.46 16.76
N CYS A 131 -11.07 -12.52 15.97
CA CYS A 131 -10.02 -13.50 15.74
C CYS A 131 -8.73 -12.91 15.15
N PHE A 132 -8.79 -11.76 14.46
CA PHE A 132 -7.60 -11.08 13.96
C PHE A 132 -6.78 -10.42 15.09
N LEU A 133 -7.44 -10.07 16.20
CA LEU A 133 -6.86 -9.31 17.31
C LEU A 133 -6.50 -10.18 18.53
N THR A 134 -6.53 -11.51 18.43
CA THR A 134 -6.15 -12.38 19.57
C THR A 134 -4.76 -12.01 20.06
N GLY A 135 -4.63 -11.74 21.37
CA GLY A 135 -3.36 -11.36 21.99
C GLY A 135 -2.92 -9.90 21.77
N ARG A 136 -3.76 -9.06 21.17
CA ARG A 136 -3.47 -7.63 20.94
C ARG A 136 -4.41 -6.74 21.75
N GLU A 137 -3.86 -5.71 22.37
CA GLU A 137 -4.66 -4.66 23.00
C GLU A 137 -5.36 -3.81 21.94
N HIS A 138 -6.64 -3.50 22.15
CA HIS A 138 -7.42 -2.65 21.27
C HIS A 138 -8.58 -1.99 22.01
N HIS A 139 -9.10 -0.89 21.44
CA HIS A 139 -10.24 -0.15 21.96
C HIS A 139 -11.51 -0.32 21.10
N LEU A 140 -11.49 -1.27 20.15
CA LEU A 140 -12.65 -1.55 19.29
C LEU A 140 -13.85 -2.08 20.09
N GLN A 141 -15.04 -1.75 19.62
CA GLN A 141 -16.32 -2.14 20.19
C GLN A 141 -16.91 -3.35 19.45
N PRO A 142 -17.73 -4.20 20.09
CA PRO A 142 -18.48 -5.24 19.39
C PRO A 142 -19.49 -4.64 18.40
N LEU A 143 -19.52 -5.16 17.17
CA LEU A 143 -20.55 -4.83 16.17
C LEU A 143 -21.63 -5.93 16.12
N VAL A 144 -21.25 -7.13 15.64
CA VAL A 144 -22.13 -8.30 15.52
C VAL A 144 -21.28 -9.57 15.38
N LYS A 145 -21.71 -10.69 15.96
CA LYS A 145 -21.13 -12.05 15.79
C LYS A 145 -19.59 -12.08 15.60
N GLY A 146 -18.85 -11.77 16.66
CA GLY A 146 -17.38 -11.82 16.64
C GLY A 146 -16.71 -10.74 15.76
N THR A 147 -17.46 -9.79 15.23
CA THR A 147 -16.95 -8.59 14.55
C THR A 147 -16.74 -7.46 15.55
N LEU A 148 -15.62 -6.77 15.42
CA LEU A 148 -15.26 -5.57 16.17
C LEU A 148 -15.13 -4.38 15.21
N TYR A 149 -15.40 -3.17 15.68
CA TYR A 149 -15.34 -1.95 14.87
C TYR A 149 -15.19 -0.70 15.75
N LEU A 150 -15.07 0.46 15.11
CA LEU A 150 -15.43 1.74 15.73
C LEU A 150 -16.56 2.39 14.93
N PRO A 151 -17.55 3.02 15.59
CA PRO A 151 -18.70 3.64 14.93
C PRO A 151 -18.35 4.64 13.84
N GLU A 152 -17.22 5.33 13.97
CA GLU A 152 -16.79 6.44 13.11
C GLU A 152 -15.50 6.14 12.33
N ALA A 153 -14.97 4.91 12.42
CA ALA A 153 -13.75 4.53 11.72
C ALA A 153 -13.92 4.46 10.20
N THR A 154 -12.80 4.65 9.51
CA THR A 154 -12.71 4.61 8.05
C THR A 154 -11.85 3.43 7.57
N ALA A 155 -10.57 3.43 7.94
CA ALA A 155 -9.56 2.50 7.44
C ALA A 155 -8.67 1.93 8.57
N LEU A 156 -9.18 0.99 9.39
CA LEU A 156 -8.41 0.39 10.50
C LEU A 156 -7.11 -0.29 10.02
N ARG A 157 -7.07 -0.75 8.76
CA ARG A 157 -5.83 -1.25 8.10
C ARG A 157 -4.68 -0.23 8.16
N MET A 158 -4.99 1.06 8.13
CA MET A 158 -4.01 2.13 8.09
C MET A 158 -3.58 2.61 9.50
N GLY A 159 -4.27 2.16 10.55
CA GLY A 159 -3.95 2.50 11.93
C GLY A 159 -3.07 1.47 12.65
N ARG A 160 -2.98 1.61 13.97
CA ARG A 160 -2.16 0.75 14.85
C ARG A 160 -2.53 -0.74 14.81
N LEU A 161 -3.76 -1.06 14.45
CA LEU A 161 -4.25 -2.45 14.37
C LEU A 161 -3.91 -3.11 13.03
N GLY A 162 -3.50 -2.31 12.04
CA GLY A 162 -3.13 -2.78 10.72
C GLY A 162 -1.64 -3.02 10.58
N TYR A 163 -1.05 -2.48 9.52
CA TYR A 163 0.32 -2.78 9.11
C TYR A 163 1.28 -1.69 9.59
N GLN A 164 1.44 -1.53 10.91
CA GLN A 164 2.41 -0.59 11.49
C GLN A 164 3.39 -1.31 12.41
N ASN A 165 4.67 -0.93 12.36
CA ASN A 165 5.73 -1.49 13.19
C ASN A 165 6.49 -0.36 13.93
N SER A 166 6.64 -0.50 15.25
CA SER A 166 7.37 0.41 16.13
C SER A 166 8.84 0.54 15.76
N ALA A 167 9.52 -0.55 15.40
CA ALA A 167 10.95 -0.53 15.06
C ALA A 167 11.27 0.41 13.89
N GLN A 168 10.29 0.64 13.00
CA GLN A 168 10.46 1.50 11.82
C GLN A 168 10.21 2.97 12.11
N LYS A 169 9.47 3.31 13.18
CA LYS A 169 9.21 4.72 13.53
C LYS A 169 10.47 5.45 14.00
N GLU A 170 11.44 4.70 14.52
CA GLU A 170 12.72 5.24 15.00
C GLU A 170 13.77 5.42 13.87
N LEU A 171 13.44 5.03 12.64
CA LEU A 171 14.40 5.03 11.52
C LEU A 171 14.77 6.41 10.99
N GLY A 172 13.94 7.43 11.23
CA GLY A 172 14.19 8.79 10.76
C GLY A 172 14.37 8.87 9.23
N ILE A 173 13.66 8.05 8.45
CA ILE A 173 13.71 8.11 6.99
C ILE A 173 12.89 9.32 6.53
N HIS A 174 13.56 10.30 5.96
CA HIS A 174 12.94 11.54 5.48
C HIS A 174 12.61 11.49 3.98
N TYR A 175 11.67 12.33 3.56
CA TYR A 175 11.21 12.46 2.17
C TYR A 175 11.52 13.84 1.58
N ASN A 176 12.59 14.49 2.04
CA ASN A 176 12.96 15.82 1.56
C ASN A 176 13.69 15.73 0.21
N ASP A 177 14.59 14.76 0.08
CA ASP A 177 15.28 14.47 -1.16
C ASP A 177 15.68 12.98 -1.29
N LEU A 178 16.19 12.63 -2.46
CA LEU A 178 16.58 11.28 -2.81
C LEU A 178 17.80 10.77 -2.02
N HIS A 179 18.76 11.64 -1.72
CA HIS A 179 19.97 11.26 -1.03
C HIS A 179 19.67 10.86 0.41
N ASP A 180 19.00 11.72 1.16
CA ASP A 180 18.64 11.48 2.55
C ASP A 180 17.73 10.25 2.70
N TYR A 181 16.78 10.08 1.77
CA TYR A 181 15.92 8.90 1.73
C TYR A 181 16.72 7.61 1.57
N LEU A 182 17.70 7.59 0.65
CA LEU A 182 18.54 6.42 0.40
C LEU A 182 19.49 6.16 1.57
N GLU A 183 20.07 7.19 2.17
CA GLU A 183 20.92 7.05 3.35
C GLU A 183 20.16 6.44 4.52
N GLY A 184 18.96 6.96 4.83
CA GLY A 184 18.11 6.42 5.89
C GLY A 184 17.74 4.96 5.65
N LEU A 185 17.38 4.60 4.41
CA LEU A 185 17.05 3.23 4.05
C LEU A 185 18.26 2.28 4.14
N GLN A 186 19.44 2.74 3.70
CA GLN A 186 20.68 1.97 3.81
C GLN A 186 21.09 1.77 5.27
N LYS A 187 20.97 2.79 6.11
CA LYS A 187 21.21 2.68 7.54
C LYS A 187 20.28 1.64 8.17
N ALA A 188 19.00 1.66 7.82
CA ALA A 188 17.99 0.74 8.36
C ALA A 188 18.27 -0.74 8.05
N VAL A 189 18.81 -1.05 6.86
CA VAL A 189 19.16 -2.43 6.46
C VAL A 189 20.54 -2.88 6.94
N HIS A 190 21.29 -2.05 7.68
CA HIS A 190 22.61 -2.37 8.25
C HIS A 190 22.72 -2.12 9.77
N THR A 191 21.62 -1.76 10.43
CA THR A 191 21.59 -1.46 11.86
C THR A 191 20.90 -2.59 12.61
N PRO A 192 21.60 -3.38 13.46
CA PRO A 192 20.97 -4.38 14.32
C PRO A 192 19.89 -3.78 15.22
N TYR A 193 18.80 -4.52 15.40
CA TYR A 193 17.71 -4.16 16.31
C TYR A 193 17.66 -5.15 17.47
N PRO A 194 17.83 -4.70 18.75
CA PRO A 194 17.99 -5.60 19.88
C PRO A 194 16.91 -6.68 20.03
N GLU A 195 15.64 -6.36 19.77
CA GLU A 195 14.57 -7.35 19.84
C GLU A 195 14.73 -8.43 18.77
N PHE A 196 15.18 -8.09 17.56
CA PHE A 196 15.40 -9.06 16.49
C PHE A 196 16.70 -9.86 16.67
N THR A 197 17.73 -9.25 17.26
CA THR A 197 18.95 -9.97 17.69
C THR A 197 18.61 -11.05 18.70
N ASN A 198 17.75 -10.73 19.68
CA ASN A 198 17.32 -11.67 20.72
C ASN A 198 16.52 -12.87 20.18
N LEU A 199 15.87 -12.74 19.01
CA LEU A 199 15.18 -13.85 18.35
C LEU A 199 16.15 -14.88 17.76
N GLY A 200 17.41 -14.51 17.53
CA GLY A 200 18.40 -15.34 16.86
C GLY A 200 18.22 -15.38 15.34
N LEU A 201 19.26 -15.82 14.62
CA LEU A 201 19.29 -15.83 13.16
C LEU A 201 18.89 -17.18 12.54
N ASP A 202 19.12 -18.24 13.30
CA ASP A 202 18.93 -19.64 12.92
C ASP A 202 18.23 -20.37 14.08
N ASP A 203 17.49 -21.44 13.78
CA ASP A 203 16.84 -22.28 14.79
C ASP A 203 17.80 -23.30 15.44
N GLU A 204 17.29 -24.14 16.35
CA GLU A 204 18.08 -25.16 17.06
C GLU A 204 18.76 -26.19 16.14
N ASN A 205 18.27 -26.35 14.90
CA ASN A 205 18.85 -27.26 13.90
C ASN A 205 19.81 -26.54 12.94
N GLY A 206 20.03 -25.24 13.12
CA GLY A 206 20.85 -24.41 12.24
C GLY A 206 20.15 -23.94 10.97
N GLU A 207 18.82 -24.04 10.89
CA GLU A 207 18.06 -23.53 9.75
C GLU A 207 17.76 -22.04 9.91
N PRO A 208 18.00 -21.19 8.89
CA PRO A 208 17.73 -19.76 8.98
C PRO A 208 16.26 -19.43 9.28
N ILE A 209 16.03 -18.54 10.24
CA ILE A 209 14.69 -18.06 10.61
C ILE A 209 14.40 -16.62 10.17
N GLN A 210 15.44 -15.82 9.95
CA GLN A 210 15.38 -14.47 9.36
C GLN A 210 16.66 -14.21 8.53
N ILE A 211 16.66 -13.18 7.67
CA ILE A 211 17.83 -12.85 6.82
C ILE A 211 19.00 -12.25 7.63
N ASN A 212 18.70 -11.36 8.56
CA ASN A 212 19.62 -10.71 9.51
C ASN A 212 18.83 -10.29 10.75
N ASP A 213 19.46 -9.59 11.68
CA ASP A 213 18.84 -9.01 12.86
C ASP A 213 18.72 -7.48 12.77
N HIS A 214 18.88 -6.91 11.58
CA HIS A 214 18.77 -5.47 11.35
C HIS A 214 17.33 -4.98 11.45
N VAL A 215 17.13 -3.67 11.65
CA VAL A 215 15.80 -3.04 11.72
C VAL A 215 14.94 -3.45 10.52
N LEU A 216 15.54 -3.53 9.33
CA LEU A 216 14.93 -4.10 8.12
C LEU A 216 15.79 -5.24 7.59
N GLN A 217 15.18 -6.37 7.23
CA GLN A 217 15.92 -7.45 6.55
C GLN A 217 16.44 -7.01 5.18
N ILE A 218 15.57 -6.31 4.44
CA ILE A 218 15.82 -5.75 3.11
C ILE A 218 14.95 -4.50 2.92
N GLU A 219 15.23 -3.68 1.91
CA GLU A 219 14.53 -2.41 1.70
C GLU A 219 13.00 -2.57 1.54
N ASN A 220 12.55 -3.73 1.05
CA ASN A 220 11.13 -3.99 0.83
C ASN A 220 10.31 -4.06 2.14
N GLU A 221 10.96 -4.30 3.27
CA GLU A 221 10.34 -4.36 4.60
C GLU A 221 9.91 -2.99 5.13
N TYR A 222 10.46 -1.90 4.60
CA TYR A 222 10.16 -0.53 5.04
C TYR A 222 8.71 -0.14 4.72
N TYR A 223 7.80 -0.26 5.68
CA TYR A 223 6.41 0.12 5.49
C TYR A 223 6.27 1.64 5.38
N SER A 224 5.68 2.08 4.27
CA SER A 224 5.35 3.49 4.04
C SER A 224 4.04 3.63 3.26
N LEU A 225 3.45 4.82 3.37
CA LEU A 225 2.19 5.20 2.72
C LEU A 225 2.34 5.46 1.22
N VAL A 226 3.54 5.86 0.82
CA VAL A 226 3.96 6.07 -0.56
C VAL A 226 5.44 5.73 -0.69
N ARG A 227 5.87 5.24 -1.85
CA ARG A 227 7.30 4.95 -2.13
C ARG A 227 7.75 5.56 -3.45
N PRO A 228 8.93 6.19 -3.50
CA PRO A 228 9.63 6.42 -4.76
C PRO A 228 10.09 5.08 -5.32
N LYS A 229 9.95 4.90 -6.64
CA LYS A 229 10.31 3.64 -7.30
C LYS A 229 11.07 3.89 -8.58
N GLN A 230 11.96 2.93 -8.87
CA GLN A 230 12.65 2.78 -10.13
C GLN A 230 12.65 1.28 -10.46
N VAL A 231 12.49 0.91 -11.73
CA VAL A 231 12.52 -0.50 -12.13
C VAL A 231 13.96 -1.00 -11.99
N PRO A 232 14.23 -2.01 -11.14
CA PRO A 232 15.58 -2.54 -10.99
C PRO A 232 16.01 -3.32 -12.23
N GLN A 233 17.28 -3.21 -12.59
CA GLN A 233 17.91 -4.08 -13.58
C GLN A 233 18.44 -5.36 -12.92
N ALA A 234 18.85 -6.35 -13.72
CA ALA A 234 19.32 -7.64 -13.19
C ALA A 234 20.50 -7.44 -12.23
N GLY A 235 20.39 -8.02 -11.02
CA GLY A 235 21.41 -7.91 -9.97
C GLY A 235 21.38 -6.61 -9.17
N GLU A 236 20.43 -5.70 -9.45
CA GLU A 236 20.34 -4.40 -8.79
C GLU A 236 19.30 -4.41 -7.66
N THR A 237 19.62 -3.81 -6.51
CA THR A 237 18.65 -3.57 -5.43
C THR A 237 17.73 -2.39 -5.78
N PRO A 238 16.53 -2.29 -5.16
CA PRO A 238 15.65 -1.14 -5.35
C PRO A 238 16.32 0.21 -5.03
N SER A 239 17.19 0.24 -4.01
CA SER A 239 17.92 1.45 -3.60
C SER A 239 18.99 1.84 -4.63
N GLN A 240 19.72 0.86 -5.19
CA GLN A 240 20.68 1.09 -6.27
C GLN A 240 19.99 1.61 -7.54
N ALA A 241 18.84 1.06 -7.90
CA ALA A 241 18.06 1.54 -9.04
C ALA A 241 17.71 3.02 -8.91
N LEU A 242 17.21 3.42 -7.73
CA LEU A 242 16.91 4.81 -7.40
C LEU A 242 18.16 5.69 -7.42
N LYS A 243 19.26 5.25 -6.80
CA LYS A 243 20.53 5.98 -6.78
C LYS A 243 21.07 6.26 -8.18
N ASN A 244 21.00 5.26 -9.06
CA ASN A 244 21.62 5.31 -10.37
C ASN A 244 20.79 6.07 -11.39
N ARG A 245 19.45 5.99 -11.31
CA ARG A 245 18.54 6.47 -12.37
C ARG A 245 17.43 7.41 -11.86
N GLY A 246 17.51 7.83 -10.60
CA GLY A 246 16.49 8.65 -9.97
C GLY A 246 15.13 7.95 -9.87
N VAL A 247 14.11 8.72 -9.49
CA VAL A 247 12.74 8.24 -9.39
C VAL A 247 12.13 8.10 -10.79
N GLY A 248 11.57 6.93 -11.09
CA GLY A 248 10.84 6.66 -12.34
C GLY A 248 9.33 6.75 -12.18
N TYR A 249 8.80 6.32 -11.03
CA TYR A 249 7.37 6.36 -10.71
C TYR A 249 7.17 6.39 -9.19
N VAL A 250 5.93 6.63 -8.74
CA VAL A 250 5.53 6.54 -7.33
C VAL A 250 4.53 5.39 -7.14
N GLU A 251 4.66 4.71 -6.00
CA GLU A 251 3.71 3.67 -5.54
C GLU A 251 2.90 4.24 -4.38
N LEU A 252 1.62 4.54 -4.59
CA LEU A 252 0.67 4.94 -3.54
C LEU A 252 0.13 3.69 -2.85
N ARG A 253 0.28 3.58 -1.52
CA ARG A 253 0.02 2.34 -0.76
C ARG A 253 -1.09 2.49 0.29
N ALA A 254 -1.57 3.73 0.47
CA ALA A 254 -2.59 4.11 1.44
C ALA A 254 -4.04 3.79 0.98
N VAL A 255 -4.22 2.77 0.15
CA VAL A 255 -5.52 2.42 -0.44
C VAL A 255 -5.97 1.04 0.05
N ASP A 256 -7.12 1.00 0.70
CA ASP A 256 -7.76 -0.26 1.09
C ASP A 256 -8.32 -0.99 -0.14
N VAL A 257 -8.51 -2.31 -0.02
CA VAL A 257 -9.30 -3.04 -1.00
C VAL A 257 -10.74 -2.55 -0.92
N ASN A 258 -11.28 -2.06 -2.03
CA ASN A 258 -12.71 -1.75 -2.18
C ASN A 258 -13.48 -3.09 -2.30
N PRO A 259 -14.25 -3.49 -1.27
CA PRO A 259 -14.94 -4.78 -1.28
C PRO A 259 -16.05 -4.84 -2.31
N TYR A 260 -16.52 -3.70 -2.83
CA TYR A 260 -17.57 -3.59 -3.85
C TYR A 260 -17.06 -3.65 -5.29
N SER A 261 -15.73 -3.66 -5.47
CA SER A 261 -15.12 -3.91 -6.77
C SER A 261 -14.59 -5.33 -6.83
N ALA A 262 -14.96 -6.06 -7.89
CA ALA A 262 -14.45 -7.39 -8.17
C ALA A 262 -12.92 -7.45 -8.37
N ILE A 263 -12.24 -6.31 -8.54
CA ILE A 263 -10.76 -6.27 -8.63
C ILE A 263 -10.13 -5.47 -7.48
N GLY A 264 -10.90 -5.13 -6.45
CA GLY A 264 -10.43 -4.41 -5.27
C GLY A 264 -10.24 -2.90 -5.44
N ILE A 265 -10.45 -2.36 -6.65
CA ILE A 265 -10.42 -0.92 -6.97
C ILE A 265 -11.31 -0.66 -8.20
N ASP A 266 -11.85 0.55 -8.34
CA ASP A 266 -12.62 0.97 -9.52
C ASP A 266 -11.97 2.18 -10.22
N GLU A 267 -12.46 2.48 -11.42
CA GLU A 267 -11.95 3.58 -12.26
C GLU A 267 -12.16 4.94 -11.60
N ILE A 268 -13.24 5.12 -10.84
CA ILE A 268 -13.53 6.32 -10.05
C ILE A 268 -12.44 6.56 -9.00
N SER A 269 -12.06 5.53 -8.24
CA SER A 269 -11.00 5.61 -7.25
C SER A 269 -9.64 5.88 -7.92
N ALA A 270 -9.37 5.25 -9.07
CA ALA A 270 -8.18 5.50 -9.86
C ALA A 270 -8.10 6.95 -10.35
N GLY A 271 -9.19 7.49 -10.94
CA GLY A 271 -9.27 8.86 -11.41
C GLY A 271 -9.07 9.90 -10.29
N PHE A 272 -9.60 9.64 -9.10
CA PHE A 272 -9.32 10.47 -7.93
C PHE A 272 -7.84 10.43 -7.54
N LEU A 273 -7.23 9.24 -7.46
CA LEU A 273 -5.81 9.10 -7.09
C LEU A 273 -4.87 9.77 -8.10
N GLU A 274 -5.18 9.72 -9.39
CA GLU A 274 -4.41 10.41 -10.43
C GLU A 274 -4.55 11.93 -10.37
N SER A 275 -5.78 12.43 -10.17
CA SER A 275 -6.05 13.86 -9.99
C SER A 275 -5.34 14.41 -8.74
N LEU A 276 -5.41 13.67 -7.64
CA LEU A 276 -4.68 13.97 -6.41
C LEU A 276 -3.16 13.94 -6.62
N ALA A 277 -2.63 12.95 -7.35
CA ALA A 277 -1.21 12.87 -7.63
C ALA A 277 -0.71 14.04 -8.49
N LEU A 278 -1.51 14.48 -9.48
CA LEU A 278 -1.20 15.66 -10.27
C LEU A 278 -1.24 16.93 -9.40
N TYR A 279 -2.25 17.07 -8.55
CA TYR A 279 -2.33 18.15 -7.57
C TYR A 279 -1.08 18.17 -6.66
N CYS A 280 -0.69 17.03 -6.10
CA CYS A 280 0.52 16.90 -5.27
C CYS A 280 1.80 17.23 -6.05
N LEU A 281 1.89 16.86 -7.32
CA LEU A 281 3.06 17.13 -8.18
C LEU A 281 3.23 18.62 -8.48
N LEU A 282 2.13 19.32 -8.74
CA LEU A 282 2.16 20.70 -9.25
C LEU A 282 2.35 21.74 -8.15
N ASN A 283 1.80 21.49 -6.97
CA ASN A 283 1.85 22.43 -5.86
C ASN A 283 3.21 22.44 -5.15
N ASP A 284 3.52 23.57 -4.53
CA ASP A 284 4.68 23.72 -3.67
C ASP A 284 4.66 22.66 -2.57
N SER A 285 5.86 22.19 -2.22
CA SER A 285 6.02 21.15 -1.22
C SER A 285 7.22 21.48 -0.33
N PRO A 286 7.02 22.28 0.72
CA PRO A 286 8.05 22.49 1.73
C PRO A 286 8.57 21.17 2.29
N ASP A 287 9.80 21.19 2.79
CA ASP A 287 10.41 20.06 3.48
C ASP A 287 9.56 19.63 4.67
N LEU A 288 9.55 18.33 4.91
CA LEU A 288 8.75 17.69 5.95
C LEU A 288 9.68 17.38 7.13
N PHE A 289 9.46 18.09 8.24
CA PHE A 289 10.23 17.95 9.47
C PHE A 289 9.46 17.14 10.54
N ALA A 290 10.13 16.81 11.64
CA ALA A 290 9.63 15.87 12.64
C ALA A 290 8.34 16.33 13.35
N ASP A 291 8.21 17.64 13.60
CA ASP A 291 7.03 18.26 14.20
C ASP A 291 5.81 18.15 13.29
N GLU A 292 5.97 18.47 12.00
CA GLU A 292 4.90 18.31 11.01
C GLU A 292 4.56 16.82 10.81
N GLN A 293 5.55 15.93 10.81
CA GLN A 293 5.32 14.49 10.72
C GLN A 293 4.48 13.96 11.91
N GLU A 294 4.72 14.44 13.13
CA GLU A 294 3.91 14.10 14.30
C GLU A 294 2.46 14.58 14.15
N GLN A 295 2.25 15.78 13.61
CA GLN A 295 0.90 16.28 13.29
C GLN A 295 0.20 15.41 12.25
N ILE A 296 0.92 15.01 11.19
CA ILE A 296 0.37 14.12 10.15
C ILE A 296 -0.01 12.76 10.74
N ASP A 297 0.83 12.17 11.59
CA ASP A 297 0.53 10.91 12.29
C ASP A 297 -0.69 11.02 13.20
N HIS A 298 -0.86 12.16 13.88
CA HIS A 298 -2.04 12.47 14.67
C HIS A 298 -3.30 12.55 13.81
N ASN A 299 -3.25 13.32 12.71
CA ASN A 299 -4.35 13.49 11.78
C ASN A 299 -4.77 12.15 11.15
N GLN A 300 -3.81 11.30 10.77
CA GLN A 300 -4.10 9.94 10.29
C GLN A 300 -4.80 9.11 11.36
N THR A 301 -4.33 9.17 12.61
CA THR A 301 -4.96 8.45 13.73
C THR A 301 -6.40 8.92 13.96
N GLU A 302 -6.66 10.23 13.90
CA GLU A 302 -8.00 10.79 14.03
C GLU A 302 -8.90 10.30 12.89
N VAL A 303 -8.47 10.41 11.63
CA VAL A 303 -9.30 9.99 10.49
C VAL A 303 -9.53 8.48 10.44
N VAL A 304 -8.54 7.66 10.79
CA VAL A 304 -8.69 6.21 10.83
C VAL A 304 -9.77 5.78 11.83
N ASN A 305 -9.78 6.38 13.03
CA ASN A 305 -10.65 5.95 14.13
C ASN A 305 -11.98 6.71 14.18
N ARG A 306 -11.98 7.99 13.77
CA ARG A 306 -13.07 8.96 13.91
C ARG A 306 -13.32 9.81 12.67
N GLY A 307 -12.81 9.42 11.50
CA GLY A 307 -12.95 10.24 10.27
C GLY A 307 -14.40 10.51 9.85
N ARG A 308 -15.37 9.72 10.31
CA ARG A 308 -16.80 9.97 10.06
C ARG A 308 -17.51 10.75 11.18
N ALA A 309 -16.80 11.17 12.22
CA ALA A 309 -17.35 11.98 13.30
C ALA A 309 -17.65 13.40 12.81
N VAL A 310 -18.77 13.97 13.26
CA VAL A 310 -19.16 15.35 12.90
C VAL A 310 -18.17 16.38 13.45
N ASP A 311 -17.51 16.08 14.56
CA ASP A 311 -16.54 16.92 15.24
C ASP A 311 -15.08 16.54 14.92
N ALA A 312 -14.84 15.68 13.93
CA ALA A 312 -13.50 15.30 13.49
C ALA A 312 -12.70 16.53 13.04
N LYS A 313 -11.42 16.59 13.43
CA LYS A 313 -10.54 17.74 13.22
C LYS A 313 -9.22 17.36 12.58
N ILE A 314 -8.63 18.33 11.89
CA ILE A 314 -7.29 18.26 11.32
C ILE A 314 -6.45 19.38 11.92
N ILE A 315 -5.23 19.03 12.34
CA ILE A 315 -4.19 19.98 12.73
C ILE A 315 -3.43 20.39 11.47
N GLU A 316 -3.38 21.68 11.17
CA GLU A 316 -2.66 22.25 10.03
C GLU A 316 -1.82 23.43 10.53
N GLY A 317 -0.53 23.16 10.80
CA GLY A 317 0.37 24.12 11.43
C GLY A 317 -0.07 24.47 12.85
N GLU A 318 -0.33 25.76 13.10
CA GLU A 318 -0.84 26.25 14.39
C GLU A 318 -2.37 26.23 14.50
N THR A 319 -3.06 25.83 13.43
CA THR A 319 -4.53 25.87 13.37
C THR A 319 -5.14 24.49 13.50
N ILE A 320 -6.36 24.46 14.03
CA ILE A 320 -7.20 23.28 14.09
C ILE A 320 -8.46 23.59 13.31
N VAL A 321 -8.71 22.82 12.24
CA VAL A 321 -9.85 22.98 11.35
C VAL A 321 -10.74 21.74 11.39
N SER A 322 -11.99 21.87 10.97
CA SER A 322 -12.85 20.69 10.80
C SER A 322 -12.29 19.82 9.66
N LEU A 323 -12.40 18.49 9.79
CA LEU A 323 -12.04 17.57 8.71
C LEU A 323 -12.84 17.90 7.43
N HIS A 324 -14.11 18.27 7.60
CA HIS A 324 -14.99 18.60 6.50
C HIS A 324 -14.47 19.80 5.69
N ASP A 325 -14.21 20.94 6.35
CA ASP A 325 -13.75 22.15 5.67
C ASP A 325 -12.36 21.96 5.07
N TRP A 326 -11.49 21.21 5.75
CA TRP A 326 -10.19 20.84 5.24
C TRP A 326 -10.29 20.00 3.96
N ALA A 327 -11.11 18.94 3.96
CA ALA A 327 -11.32 18.08 2.79
C ALA A 327 -11.97 18.84 1.64
N GLN A 328 -12.94 19.72 1.92
CA GLN A 328 -13.62 20.55 0.92
C GLN A 328 -12.64 21.44 0.16
N ARG A 329 -11.72 22.11 0.89
CA ARG A 329 -10.69 22.97 0.25
C ARG A 329 -9.82 22.18 -0.71
N HIS A 330 -9.38 20.99 -0.31
CA HIS A 330 -8.53 20.14 -1.14
C HIS A 330 -9.28 19.56 -2.32
N LEU A 331 -10.53 19.08 -2.16
CA LEU A 331 -11.34 18.59 -3.28
C LEU A 331 -11.59 19.68 -4.33
N ASN A 332 -11.88 20.91 -3.89
CA ASN A 332 -12.03 22.05 -4.79
C ASN A 332 -10.74 22.32 -5.60
N ALA A 333 -9.59 22.25 -4.95
CA ALA A 333 -8.30 22.48 -5.63
C ALA A 333 -7.91 21.33 -6.56
N ILE A 334 -8.29 20.09 -6.22
CA ILE A 334 -8.05 18.90 -7.06
C ILE A 334 -8.96 18.92 -8.30
N GLN A 335 -10.14 19.52 -8.24
CA GLN A 335 -11.08 19.62 -9.38
C GLN A 335 -10.44 20.29 -10.61
N ASP A 336 -9.56 21.28 -10.41
CA ASP A 336 -8.85 21.93 -11.51
C ASP A 336 -7.91 20.95 -12.22
N CYS A 337 -7.21 20.10 -11.46
CA CYS A 337 -6.35 19.05 -12.00
C CYS A 337 -7.16 17.97 -12.72
N ALA A 338 -8.31 17.58 -12.16
CA ALA A 338 -9.22 16.62 -12.78
C ALA A 338 -9.73 17.13 -14.15
N THR A 339 -10.10 18.42 -14.21
CA THR A 339 -10.56 19.07 -15.45
C THR A 339 -9.46 19.05 -16.54
N LEU A 340 -8.20 19.27 -16.17
CA LEU A 340 -7.07 19.20 -17.10
C LEU A 340 -6.87 17.78 -17.65
N LEU A 341 -6.98 16.76 -16.80
CA LEU A 341 -6.83 15.36 -17.22
C LEU A 341 -7.97 14.94 -18.17
N ASP A 342 -9.21 15.33 -17.89
CA ASP A 342 -10.36 15.09 -18.76
C ASP A 342 -10.19 15.70 -20.16
N GLN A 343 -9.60 16.91 -20.24
CA GLN A 343 -9.32 17.58 -21.51
C GLN A 343 -8.28 16.84 -22.37
N MET A 344 -7.32 16.13 -21.75
CA MET A 344 -6.28 15.40 -22.47
C MET A 344 -6.82 14.13 -23.14
N ASP A 345 -7.68 13.40 -22.44
CA ASP A 345 -8.20 12.11 -22.89
C ASP A 345 -9.58 12.19 -23.55
N GLY A 346 -10.23 13.37 -23.54
CA GLY A 346 -11.61 13.53 -23.99
C GLY A 346 -12.61 12.74 -23.13
N SER A 347 -12.27 12.56 -21.86
CA SER A 347 -13.02 11.80 -20.86
C SER A 347 -13.77 12.74 -19.90
N GLN A 348 -14.64 12.18 -19.05
CA GLN A 348 -15.21 12.86 -17.88
C GLN A 348 -14.86 12.12 -16.57
N LEU A 349 -14.07 11.04 -16.66
CA LEU A 349 -13.75 10.16 -15.55
C LEU A 349 -13.18 10.92 -14.35
N TYR A 350 -12.30 11.89 -14.59
CA TYR A 350 -11.60 12.57 -13.51
C TYR A 350 -12.54 13.52 -12.76
N SER A 351 -13.33 14.32 -13.49
CA SER A 351 -14.33 15.20 -12.86
C SER A 351 -15.44 14.41 -12.17
N GLU A 352 -15.91 13.31 -12.77
CA GLU A 352 -16.86 12.39 -12.13
C GLU A 352 -16.28 11.80 -10.84
N ALA A 353 -14.99 11.46 -10.82
CA ALA A 353 -14.33 10.97 -9.63
C ALA A 353 -14.35 11.98 -8.50
N ILE A 354 -14.02 13.25 -8.77
CA ILE A 354 -14.08 14.31 -7.75
C ILE A 354 -15.52 14.55 -7.28
N GLN A 355 -16.50 14.50 -8.18
CA GLN A 355 -17.91 14.60 -7.81
C GLN A 355 -18.35 13.48 -6.86
N VAL A 356 -17.92 12.23 -7.10
CA VAL A 356 -18.20 11.12 -6.17
C VAL A 356 -17.52 11.33 -4.83
N MET A 357 -16.28 11.84 -4.79
CA MET A 357 -15.61 12.18 -3.54
C MET A 357 -16.31 13.31 -2.79
N GLN A 358 -16.82 14.31 -3.50
CA GLN A 358 -17.62 15.40 -2.95
C GLN A 358 -18.91 14.86 -2.31
N GLN A 359 -19.61 13.93 -2.99
CA GLN A 359 -20.80 13.29 -2.42
C GLN A 359 -20.51 12.50 -1.15
N ARG A 360 -19.33 11.87 -1.03
CA ARG A 360 -18.90 11.17 0.19
C ARG A 360 -18.60 12.15 1.33
N LEU A 361 -18.14 13.35 1.00
CA LEU A 361 -17.89 14.43 1.97
C LEU A 361 -19.19 15.06 2.46
N ASP A 362 -20.09 15.40 1.55
CA ASP A 362 -21.39 16.02 1.85
C ASP A 362 -22.32 15.07 2.62
N HIS A 363 -22.19 13.77 2.36
CA HIS A 363 -23.05 12.71 2.88
C HIS A 363 -22.21 11.53 3.39
N VAL A 364 -21.89 11.56 4.68
CA VAL A 364 -21.02 10.58 5.35
C VAL A 364 -21.49 9.14 5.16
N GLU A 365 -22.79 8.90 5.06
CA GLU A 365 -23.40 7.60 4.80
C GLU A 365 -23.00 6.98 3.44
N ASN A 366 -22.58 7.81 2.48
CA ASN A 366 -22.14 7.37 1.16
C ASN A 366 -20.66 6.94 1.12
N THR A 367 -19.92 7.15 2.22
CA THR A 367 -18.53 6.68 2.32
C THR A 367 -18.46 5.15 2.26
N LEU A 368 -17.37 4.61 1.70
CA LEU A 368 -17.17 3.16 1.61
C LEU A 368 -17.21 2.50 3.00
N SER A 369 -16.59 3.13 3.99
CA SER A 369 -16.59 2.64 5.38
C SER A 369 -17.99 2.63 6.01
N ALA A 370 -18.84 3.63 5.77
CA ALA A 370 -20.23 3.60 6.25
C ALA A 370 -21.02 2.44 5.63
N HIS A 371 -20.89 2.25 4.30
CA HIS A 371 -21.50 1.09 3.61
C HIS A 371 -20.98 -0.23 4.18
N VAL A 372 -19.68 -0.39 4.42
CA VAL A 372 -19.11 -1.63 4.96
C VAL A 372 -19.68 -1.97 6.34
N ILE A 373 -19.86 -0.99 7.23
CA ILE A 373 -20.50 -1.23 8.54
C ILE A 373 -21.94 -1.70 8.34
N LYS A 374 -22.70 -0.99 7.52
CA LYS A 374 -24.10 -1.31 7.24
C LYS A 374 -24.25 -2.72 6.69
N ASP A 375 -23.51 -3.06 5.65
CA ASP A 375 -23.60 -4.37 5.00
C ASP A 375 -23.05 -5.50 5.89
N THR A 376 -22.08 -5.19 6.75
CA THR A 376 -21.61 -6.12 7.79
C THR A 376 -22.72 -6.44 8.79
N LEU A 377 -23.50 -5.45 9.22
CA LEU A 377 -24.66 -5.65 10.10
C LEU A 377 -25.76 -6.44 9.39
N ASP A 378 -26.12 -6.04 8.17
CA ASP A 378 -27.20 -6.64 7.39
C ASP A 378 -26.90 -8.12 7.07
N ASN A 379 -25.63 -8.50 6.94
CA ASN A 379 -25.18 -9.88 6.73
C ASN A 379 -24.82 -10.65 8.03
N GLY A 380 -24.91 -10.01 9.20
CA GLY A 380 -24.64 -10.66 10.49
C GLY A 380 -23.16 -10.95 10.79
N GLY A 381 -22.23 -10.18 10.21
CA GLY A 381 -20.81 -10.17 10.56
C GLY A 381 -19.85 -10.12 9.37
N THR A 382 -18.58 -9.74 9.63
CA THR A 382 -17.56 -9.50 8.59
C THR A 382 -17.34 -10.71 7.69
N TRP A 383 -17.41 -11.92 8.25
CA TRP A 383 -17.26 -13.15 7.47
C TRP A 383 -18.40 -13.35 6.47
N SER A 384 -19.64 -13.21 6.92
CA SER A 384 -20.82 -13.41 6.07
C SER A 384 -20.85 -12.37 4.96
N PHE A 385 -20.58 -11.10 5.30
CA PHE A 385 -20.42 -10.03 4.32
C PHE A 385 -19.31 -10.32 3.31
N GLY A 386 -18.10 -10.66 3.77
CA GLY A 386 -16.99 -11.02 2.90
C GLY A 386 -17.29 -12.21 1.99
N SER A 387 -17.98 -13.24 2.50
CA SER A 387 -18.42 -14.40 1.73
C SER A 387 -19.47 -14.04 0.68
N MET A 388 -20.41 -13.14 1.00
CA MET A 388 -21.39 -12.63 0.04
C MET A 388 -20.68 -11.88 -1.09
N MET A 389 -19.78 -10.94 -0.76
CA MET A 389 -19.01 -10.19 -1.74
C MET A 389 -18.14 -11.11 -2.61
N ALA A 390 -17.50 -12.13 -2.02
CA ALA A 390 -16.70 -13.09 -2.76
C ALA A 390 -17.55 -13.83 -3.81
N GLN A 391 -18.79 -14.19 -3.46
CA GLN A 391 -19.71 -14.83 -4.40
C GLN A 391 -20.15 -13.88 -5.52
N LEU A 392 -20.43 -12.61 -5.22
CA LEU A 392 -20.75 -11.61 -6.24
C LEU A 392 -19.58 -11.40 -7.20
N HIS A 393 -18.35 -11.39 -6.69
CA HIS A 393 -17.15 -11.26 -7.51
C HIS A 393 -16.94 -12.47 -8.40
N VAL A 394 -17.16 -13.70 -7.89
CA VAL A 394 -17.16 -14.94 -8.70
C VAL A 394 -18.13 -14.81 -9.88
N ASN A 395 -19.36 -14.38 -9.62
CA ASN A 395 -20.35 -14.19 -10.69
C ASN A 395 -19.88 -13.16 -11.73
N SER A 396 -19.19 -12.09 -11.30
CA SER A 396 -18.60 -11.10 -12.21
C SER A 396 -17.47 -11.69 -13.06
N TYR A 397 -16.66 -12.60 -12.51
CA TYR A 397 -15.58 -13.26 -13.25
C TYR A 397 -16.14 -14.24 -14.29
N ASP A 398 -17.17 -15.00 -13.93
CA ASP A 398 -17.86 -15.94 -14.82
C ASP A 398 -18.54 -15.24 -16.00
N GLN A 399 -19.03 -14.02 -15.79
CA GLN A 399 -19.61 -13.16 -16.82
C GLN A 399 -18.59 -12.40 -17.66
N HIS A 400 -17.29 -12.53 -17.37
CA HIS A 400 -16.19 -11.88 -18.09
C HIS A 400 -15.42 -12.91 -18.93
N PRO A 401 -15.96 -13.34 -20.09
CA PRO A 401 -15.28 -14.33 -20.93
C PRO A 401 -14.00 -13.74 -21.50
N LEU A 402 -12.92 -14.49 -21.37
CA LEU A 402 -11.63 -14.13 -21.97
C LEU A 402 -11.64 -14.49 -23.46
N SER A 403 -11.08 -13.61 -24.29
CA SER A 403 -10.82 -13.94 -25.70
C SER A 403 -9.85 -15.13 -25.82
N VAL A 404 -9.89 -15.84 -26.94
CA VAL A 404 -9.00 -16.99 -27.19
C VAL A 404 -7.53 -16.56 -27.10
N GLU A 405 -7.21 -15.39 -27.63
CA GLU A 405 -5.86 -14.81 -27.58
C GLU A 405 -5.41 -14.54 -26.13
N ARG A 406 -6.32 -14.05 -25.27
CA ARG A 406 -6.02 -13.81 -23.86
C ARG A 406 -5.82 -15.11 -23.09
N GLN A 407 -6.66 -16.12 -23.34
CA GLN A 407 -6.50 -17.45 -22.72
C GLN A 407 -5.14 -18.06 -23.10
N GLN A 408 -4.78 -18.03 -24.39
CA GLN A 408 -3.48 -18.51 -24.87
C GLN A 408 -2.32 -17.72 -24.25
N TYR A 409 -2.42 -16.39 -24.20
CA TYR A 409 -1.42 -15.53 -23.57
C TYR A 409 -1.14 -15.92 -22.12
N PHE A 410 -2.17 -16.12 -21.30
CA PHE A 410 -1.98 -16.50 -19.89
C PHE A 410 -1.46 -17.94 -19.74
N ALA A 411 -1.90 -18.88 -20.58
CA ALA A 411 -1.39 -20.25 -20.57
C ALA A 411 0.11 -20.29 -20.92
N GLU A 412 0.53 -19.55 -21.94
CA GLU A 412 1.94 -19.42 -22.32
C GLU A 412 2.77 -18.74 -21.21
N LEU A 413 2.22 -17.72 -20.55
CA LEU A 413 2.88 -17.08 -19.42
C LEU A 413 3.12 -18.05 -18.26
N ALA A 414 2.12 -18.86 -17.90
CA ALA A 414 2.23 -19.86 -16.84
C ALA A 414 3.29 -20.92 -17.19
N GLN A 415 3.29 -21.43 -18.42
CA GLN A 415 4.31 -22.38 -18.88
C GLN A 415 5.72 -21.75 -18.84
N ARG A 416 5.86 -20.53 -19.33
CA ARG A 416 7.13 -19.79 -19.34
C ARG A 416 7.63 -19.48 -17.94
N SER A 417 6.76 -19.19 -16.97
CA SER A 417 7.18 -18.96 -15.59
C SER A 417 7.75 -20.23 -14.94
N VAL A 418 7.15 -21.40 -15.20
CA VAL A 418 7.67 -22.68 -14.69
C VAL A 418 9.04 -23.01 -15.32
N GLN A 419 9.19 -22.79 -16.63
CA GLN A 419 10.48 -22.96 -17.31
C GLN A 419 11.56 -22.04 -16.74
N LYS A 420 11.24 -20.76 -16.50
CA LYS A 420 12.17 -19.81 -15.88
C LYS A 420 12.53 -20.21 -14.45
N GLN A 421 11.57 -20.70 -13.67
CA GLN A 421 11.86 -21.21 -12.33
C GLN A 421 12.84 -22.39 -12.40
N ALA A 422 12.58 -23.37 -13.28
CA ALA A 422 13.47 -24.51 -13.45
C ALA A 422 14.88 -24.10 -13.90
N GLN A 423 15.00 -23.08 -14.76
CA GLN A 423 16.30 -22.50 -15.14
C GLN A 423 17.03 -21.92 -13.93
N LEU A 424 16.34 -21.15 -13.08
CA LEU A 424 16.91 -20.58 -11.85
C LEU A 424 17.27 -21.64 -10.81
N GLU A 425 16.61 -22.79 -10.82
CA GLU A 425 16.91 -23.93 -9.93
C GLU A 425 18.08 -24.77 -10.43
N GLN A 426 18.40 -24.70 -11.72
CA GLN A 426 19.57 -25.33 -12.33
C GLN A 426 20.82 -24.43 -12.31
N ASP A 427 20.62 -23.13 -12.17
CA ASP A 427 21.69 -22.16 -11.96
C ASP A 427 22.32 -22.36 -10.57
N ASN A 428 23.60 -22.71 -10.55
CA ASN A 428 24.34 -23.13 -9.35
C ASN A 428 25.62 -22.30 -9.12
N ASP A 429 25.64 -21.04 -9.58
CA ASP A 429 26.82 -20.19 -9.47
C ASP A 429 27.29 -19.98 -8.02
N ILE A 430 26.36 -19.90 -7.05
CA ILE A 430 26.65 -19.74 -5.62
C ILE A 430 25.68 -20.55 -4.75
N SER A 431 26.17 -21.06 -3.61
CA SER A 431 25.30 -21.73 -2.63
C SER A 431 24.36 -20.74 -1.96
N PHE A 432 23.25 -21.23 -1.39
CA PHE A 432 22.32 -20.37 -0.66
C PHE A 432 22.97 -19.72 0.56
N GLU A 433 23.85 -20.44 1.24
CA GLU A 433 24.60 -19.97 2.41
C GLU A 433 25.57 -18.85 2.01
N GLN A 434 26.26 -19.00 0.88
CA GLN A 434 27.14 -17.95 0.33
C GLN A 434 26.35 -16.71 -0.10
N TYR A 435 25.16 -16.89 -0.67
CA TYR A 435 24.29 -15.78 -1.02
C TYR A 435 23.78 -15.06 0.22
N LEU A 436 23.27 -15.81 1.21
CA LEU A 436 22.75 -15.27 2.46
C LEU A 436 23.81 -14.51 3.27
N ALA A 437 25.06 -14.97 3.26
CA ALA A 437 26.17 -14.32 3.96
C ALA A 437 26.42 -12.85 3.54
N GLN A 438 25.96 -12.45 2.35
CA GLN A 438 26.07 -11.07 1.87
C GLN A 438 25.09 -10.10 2.57
N TYR A 439 24.08 -10.64 3.25
CA TYR A 439 23.01 -9.89 3.90
C TYR A 439 23.03 -10.01 5.43
N ARG A 440 23.94 -10.82 5.98
CA ARG A 440 24.06 -11.16 7.39
C ARG A 440 24.84 -10.11 8.18
#